data_AF-A0A5C6C775-F1
#
_entry.id   AF-A0A5C6C775-F1
#
_cell.length_a   1.000
_cell.length_b   1.000
_cell.length_c   1.000
_cell.angle_alpha   90.00
_cell.angle_beta   90.00
_cell.angle_gamma   90.00
#
_symmetry.space_group_name_H-M   'P 1'
#
loop_
_entity.id
_entity.type
_entity.pdbx_description
1 polymer ?
#
loop_
_entity_poly.entity_id
_entity_poly.type
_entity_poly.pdbx_seq_one_letter_code
_entity_poly.pdbx_strand_id
1 'polypeptide(L)'
;MAFVNWSRLPGGRVPERPIPDLVPNFVIEVLSQGNTRGEMARKRGEYFHAGVEFVWLIDPRSRSVAVFKSADKFRLIRLKRSQKAF
;
A
#
# COMPACT_ATOMS: atom_id res chain seq x y z
N MET A 1 3.43 3.59 -4.61
CA MET A 1 2.35 4.51 -5.06
C MET A 1 1.50 4.90 -3.86
N ALA A 2 0.83 6.05 -3.91
CA ALA A 2 -0.04 6.51 -2.83
C ALA A 2 -1.30 7.18 -3.38
N PHE A 3 -2.37 7.14 -2.59
CA PHE A 3 -3.62 7.85 -2.84
C PHE A 3 -3.94 8.75 -1.66
N VAL A 4 -4.33 9.99 -1.98
CA VAL A 4 -4.78 11.00 -1.01
C VAL A 4 -6.15 11.46 -1.43
N ASN A 5 -7.11 11.42 -0.52
CA ASN A 5 -8.42 12.02 -0.73
C ASN A 5 -8.29 13.55 -0.79
N TRP A 6 -9.10 14.19 -1.64
CA TRP A 6 -9.21 15.64 -1.75
C TRP A 6 -9.45 16.33 -0.40
N SER A 7 -10.21 15.71 0.50
CA SER A 7 -10.49 16.27 1.84
C SER A 7 -9.25 16.40 2.74
N ARG A 8 -8.16 15.67 2.45
CA ARG A 8 -6.88 15.79 3.18
C ARG A 8 -5.95 16.86 2.59
N LEU A 9 -6.31 17.46 1.44
CA LEU A 9 -5.49 18.50 0.82
C LEU A 9 -5.70 19.85 1.51
N PRO A 10 -4.63 20.51 1.99
CA PRO A 10 -4.75 21.81 2.65
C PRO A 10 -5.44 22.84 1.74
N GLY A 11 -6.54 23.41 2.22
CA GLY A 11 -7.32 24.41 1.48
C GLY A 11 -7.91 23.90 0.15
N GLY A 12 -8.01 22.58 -0.04
CA GLY A 12 -8.47 22.06 -1.31
C GLY A 12 -7.53 22.43 -2.46
N ARG A 13 -6.21 22.39 -2.24
CA ARG A 13 -5.21 22.51 -3.32
C ARG A 13 -4.10 21.46 -3.22
N VAL A 14 -3.59 21.03 -4.38
CA VAL A 14 -2.40 20.18 -4.44
C VAL A 14 -1.19 20.99 -4.00
N PRO A 15 -0.39 20.53 -3.01
CA PRO A 15 0.81 21.23 -2.59
C PRO A 15 1.84 21.36 -3.72
N GLU A 16 2.48 22.52 -3.82
CA GLU A 16 3.50 22.79 -4.85
C GLU A 16 4.87 22.21 -4.50
N ARG A 17 5.13 21.96 -3.21
CA ARG A 17 6.41 21.40 -2.78
C ARG A 17 6.57 19.95 -3.22
N PRO A 18 7.77 19.52 -3.66
CA PRO A 18 8.00 18.15 -4.13
C PRO A 18 7.73 17.07 -3.07
N ILE A 19 7.96 17.37 -1.79
CA ILE A 19 7.73 16.46 -0.66
C ILE A 19 6.78 17.16 0.32
N PRO A 20 5.47 16.99 0.18
CA PRO A 20 4.51 17.56 1.11
C PRO A 20 4.40 16.74 2.40
N ASP A 21 4.14 17.41 3.52
CA ASP A 21 3.79 16.79 4.82
C ASP A 21 2.33 16.36 4.75
N LEU A 22 2.08 15.38 3.89
CA LEU A 22 0.76 14.87 3.60
C LEU A 22 0.77 13.37 3.82
N VAL A 23 -0.09 12.92 4.73
CA VAL A 23 -0.26 11.50 5.01
C VAL A 23 -1.28 10.95 4.01
N PRO A 24 -0.92 9.96 3.17
CA PRO A 24 -1.87 9.35 2.26
C PRO A 24 -2.91 8.51 3.02
N ASN A 25 -4.11 8.38 2.44
CA ASN A 25 -5.10 7.44 2.97
C ASN A 25 -4.67 6.01 2.67
N PHE A 26 -4.07 5.77 1.51
CA PHE A 26 -3.76 4.44 1.02
C PHE A 26 -2.39 4.40 0.34
N VAL A 27 -1.56 3.43 0.73
CA VAL A 27 -0.24 3.15 0.15
C VAL A 27 -0.23 1.80 -0.55
N ILE A 28 0.37 1.75 -1.74
CA ILE A 28 0.62 0.52 -2.49
C ILE A 28 2.12 0.35 -2.65
N GLU A 29 2.61 -0.80 -2.19
CA GLU A 29 3.98 -1.26 -2.39
C GLU A 29 3.97 -2.50 -3.27
N VAL A 30 4.78 -2.48 -4.33
CA VAL A 30 4.95 -3.62 -5.22
C VAL A 30 6.28 -4.28 -4.89
N LEU A 31 6.21 -5.52 -4.39
CA LEU A 31 7.39 -6.27 -3.98
C LEU A 31 8.30 -6.53 -5.19
N SER A 32 9.58 -6.24 -5.00
CA SER A 32 10.67 -6.56 -5.91
C SER A 32 11.56 -7.65 -5.31
N GLN A 33 12.51 -8.17 -6.10
CA GLN A 33 13.41 -9.25 -5.62
C GLN A 33 14.23 -8.86 -4.39
N GLY A 34 14.60 -7.57 -4.27
CA GLY A 34 15.44 -7.07 -3.19
C GLY A 34 14.67 -6.74 -1.90
N ASN A 35 13.34 -6.72 -1.92
CA ASN A 35 12.58 -6.35 -0.72
C ASN A 35 12.58 -7.50 0.28
N THR A 36 12.95 -7.20 1.53
CA THR A 36 12.94 -8.17 2.61
C THR A 36 11.63 -8.11 3.41
N ARG A 37 11.25 -9.21 4.05
CA ARG A 37 10.07 -9.23 4.94
C ARG A 37 10.19 -8.23 6.09
N GLY A 38 11.38 -8.08 6.66
CA GLY A 38 11.65 -7.15 7.76
C GLY A 38 11.52 -5.68 7.33
N GLU A 39 12.11 -5.31 6.19
CA GLU A 39 11.95 -3.97 5.62
C GLU A 39 10.49 -3.62 5.37
N MET A 40 9.73 -4.54 4.76
CA MET A 40 8.33 -4.30 4.46
C MET A 40 7.45 -4.28 5.71
N ALA A 41 7.82 -4.99 6.77
CA ALA A 41 7.17 -4.89 8.07
C ALA A 41 7.42 -3.53 8.73
N ARG A 42 8.68 -3.06 8.72
CA ARG A 42 9.05 -1.74 9.25
C ARG A 42 8.31 -0.61 8.53
N LYS A 43 8.38 -0.57 7.19
CA LYS A 43 7.68 0.44 6.36
C LYS A 43 6.18 0.48 6.67
N ARG A 44 5.55 -0.69 6.77
CA ARG A 44 4.13 -0.79 7.08
C ARG A 44 3.81 -0.24 8.48
N GLY A 45 4.65 -0.53 9.47
CA GLY A 45 4.54 0.07 10.80
C GLY A 45 4.62 1.60 10.76
N GLU A 46 5.58 2.15 10.02
CA GLU A 46 5.75 3.60 9.82
C GLU A 46 4.51 4.23 9.15
N TYR A 47 3.96 3.59 8.11
CA TYR A 47 2.75 4.08 7.44
C TYR A 47 1.54 4.13 8.39
N PHE A 48 1.28 3.06 9.12
CA PHE A 48 0.14 3.05 10.05
C PHE A 48 0.36 4.01 11.22
N HIS A 49 1.60 4.15 11.72
CA HIS A 49 1.93 5.13 12.74
C HIS A 49 1.70 6.58 12.24
N ALA A 50 2.00 6.85 10.97
CA ALA A 50 1.76 8.15 10.36
C ALA A 50 0.28 8.47 10.09
N GLY A 51 -0.63 7.49 10.20
CA GLY A 51 -2.08 7.67 9.95
C GLY A 51 -2.56 7.25 8.56
N VAL A 52 -1.80 6.39 7.87
CA VAL A 52 -2.27 5.70 6.67
C VAL A 52 -3.35 4.69 7.06
N GLU A 53 -4.46 4.65 6.32
CA GLU A 53 -5.61 3.80 6.63
C GLU A 53 -5.48 2.40 5.99
N PHE A 54 -4.83 2.32 4.84
CA PHE A 54 -4.65 1.09 4.08
C PHE A 54 -3.22 0.95 3.54
N VAL A 55 -2.70 -0.28 3.58
CA VAL A 55 -1.46 -0.63 2.87
C VAL A 55 -1.70 -1.90 2.07
N TRP A 56 -1.38 -1.89 0.78
CA TRP A 56 -1.37 -3.09 -0.05
C TRP A 56 0.06 -3.46 -0.37
N LEU A 57 0.41 -4.71 -0.08
CA LEU A 57 1.64 -5.32 -0.58
C LEU A 57 1.26 -6.23 -1.75
N ILE A 58 1.69 -5.85 -2.95
CA ILE A 58 1.48 -6.62 -4.18
C ILE A 58 2.71 -7.48 -4.40
N ASP A 59 2.53 -8.79 -4.51
CA ASP A 59 3.58 -9.72 -4.92
C ASP A 59 3.31 -10.21 -6.35
N PRO A 60 4.05 -9.70 -7.36
CA PRO A 60 3.90 -10.14 -8.74
C PRO A 60 4.26 -11.60 -8.96
N ARG A 61 5.20 -12.16 -8.19
CA ARG A 61 5.68 -13.54 -8.35
C ARG A 61 4.61 -14.53 -7.93
N SER A 62 3.99 -14.30 -6.76
CA SER A 62 2.89 -15.15 -6.27
C SER A 62 1.53 -14.72 -6.79
N ARG A 63 1.46 -13.63 -7.57
CA ARG A 63 0.22 -13.05 -8.12
C ARG A 63 -0.81 -12.81 -7.03
N SER A 64 -0.37 -12.17 -5.95
CA SER A 64 -1.17 -11.96 -4.76
C SER A 64 -1.08 -10.53 -4.23
N VAL A 65 -2.07 -10.16 -3.42
CA VAL A 65 -2.14 -8.89 -2.72
C VAL A 65 -2.45 -9.16 -1.26
N ALA A 66 -1.58 -8.72 -0.36
CA ALA A 66 -1.88 -8.66 1.07
C ALA A 66 -2.47 -7.28 1.40
N VAL A 67 -3.71 -7.27 1.85
CA VAL A 67 -4.48 -6.06 2.18
C VAL A 67 -4.45 -5.84 3.69
N PHE A 68 -3.77 -4.78 4.12
CA PHE A 68 -3.64 -4.40 5.52
C PHE A 68 -4.57 -3.23 5.86
N LYS A 69 -5.24 -3.33 7.02
CA LYS A 69 -5.96 -2.25 7.71
C LYS A 69 -5.31 -1.85 9.04
N SER A 70 -4.23 -2.54 9.40
CA SER A 70 -3.39 -2.31 10.58
C SER A 70 -2.01 -2.90 10.30
N ALA A 71 -1.02 -2.62 11.15
CA ALA A 71 0.36 -3.07 10.93
C ALA A 71 0.52 -4.60 10.85
N ASP A 72 -0.34 -5.36 11.54
CA ASP A 72 -0.10 -6.79 11.76
C ASP A 72 -1.16 -7.70 11.12
N LYS A 73 -2.39 -7.19 10.90
CA LYS A 73 -3.50 -8.00 10.35
C LYS A 73 -3.74 -7.68 8.89
N PHE A 74 -3.75 -8.73 8.06
CA PHE A 74 -4.06 -8.63 6.63
C PHE A 74 -5.00 -9.71 6.14
N ARG A 75 -5.66 -9.41 5.02
CA ARG A 75 -6.37 -10.38 4.18
C ARG A 75 -5.54 -10.63 2.93
N LEU A 76 -5.32 -11.88 2.58
CA LEU A 76 -4.64 -12.26 1.35
C LEU A 76 -5.64 -12.49 0.21
N ILE A 77 -5.40 -11.86 -0.94
CA ILE A 77 -6.13 -12.07 -2.18
C ILE A 77 -5.16 -12.67 -3.20
N ARG A 78 -5.55 -13.76 -3.86
CA ARG A 78 -4.77 -14.39 -4.93
C ARG A 78 -5.57 -14.41 -6.21
N LEU A 79 -4.91 -14.16 -7.34
CA LEU A 79 -5.54 -14.35 -8.65
C LEU A 79 -5.82 -15.85 -8.84
N LYS A 80 -7.09 -16.20 -9.06
CA LYS A 80 -7.45 -17.55 -9.51
C LYS A 80 -6.92 -17.74 -10.92
N ARG A 81 -6.29 -18.88 -11.21
CA ARG A 81 -5.99 -19.26 -12.59
C ARG A 81 -7.33 -19.52 -13.30
N SER A 82 -7.53 -18.91 -14.46
CA SER A 82 -8.64 -19.29 -15.34
C SER A 82 -8.42 -20.72 -15.80
N GLN A 83 -9.39 -21.60 -15.55
CA GLN A 83 -9.44 -22.88 -16.25
C GLN A 83 -9.99 -22.59 -17.65
N LYS A 84 -9.12 -22.60 -18.66
CA LYS A 84 -9.60 -22.81 -20.02
C LYS A 84 -9.91 -24.30 -20.13
N ALA A 85 -11.19 -24.64 -20.23
CA ALA A 85 -11.61 -25.93 -20.77
C ALA A 85 -11.16 -26.00 -22.23
N PHE A 86 -10.52 -27.11 -22.59
CA PHE A 86 -10.26 -27.48 -23.99
C PHE A 86 -11.52 -28.11 -24.58
#